data_AF-A0A941E5H4-F1
#
_entry.id   AF-A0A941E5H4-F1
#
_cell.length_a   1.000
_cell.length_b   1.000
_cell.length_c   1.000
_cell.angle_alpha   90.00
_cell.angle_beta   90.00
_cell.angle_gamma   90.00
#
_symmetry.space_group_name_H-M   'P 1'
#
loop_
_entity.id
_entity.type
_entity.pdbx_description
1 polymer ?
#
loop_
_entity_poly.entity_id
_entity_poly.type
_entity_poly.pdbx_seq_one_letter_code
_entity_poly.pdbx_strand_id
1 'polypeptide(L)' 'MRYFYTCKQAHQQISESLDRDLSLGERTRLSIHLSMCRSCSHFKRQMQSIRLAMRQMANGKLFDQAPKLTNQQEHKEP' A
#
# COMPACT_ATOMS: atom_id res chain seq x y z
N MET A 1 -21.35 15.31 2.71
CA MET A 1 -20.38 14.51 1.91
C MET A 1 -19.03 14.51 2.60
N ARG A 2 -18.52 13.33 3.00
CA ARG A 2 -17.21 13.21 3.66
C ARG A 2 -16.15 13.03 2.58
N TYR A 3 -15.65 14.14 2.06
CA TYR A 3 -14.82 14.17 0.86
C TYR A 3 -13.35 13.77 1.11
N PHE A 4 -12.98 13.54 2.37
CA PHE A 4 -11.61 13.32 2.78
C PHE A 4 -11.49 12.11 3.70
N TYR A 5 -10.61 11.16 3.34
CA TYR A 5 -10.33 10.01 4.18
C TYR A 5 -9.50 10.40 5.40
N THR A 6 -9.80 9.80 6.54
CA THR A 6 -8.87 9.75 7.68
C THR A 6 -7.80 8.70 7.44
N CYS A 7 -6.69 8.72 8.19
CA CYS A 7 -5.64 7.69 8.07
C CYS A 7 -6.20 6.27 8.23
N LYS A 8 -7.14 6.05 9.15
CA LYS A 8 -7.83 4.77 9.35
C LYS A 8 -8.60 4.33 8.11
N GLN A 9 -9.36 5.25 7.50
CA GLN A 9 -10.10 4.95 6.27
C GLN A 9 -9.14 4.72 5.09
N ALA A 10 -8.05 5.46 5.01
CA ALA A 10 -7.04 5.25 3.98
C ALA A 10 -6.39 3.86 4.09
N HIS A 11 -6.07 3.41 5.30
CA HIS A 11 -5.55 2.05 5.53
C HIS A 11 -6.56 0.98 5.11
N GLN A 12 -7.84 1.18 5.46
CA GLN A 12 -8.90 0.27 5.05
C GLN A 12 -9.04 0.21 3.52
N GLN A 13 -9.03 1.35 2.83
CA GLN A 13 -9.09 1.39 1.37
C GLN A 13 -7.83 0.80 0.70
N ILE A 14 -6.65 0.98 1.30
CA ILE A 14 -5.42 0.32 0.84
C ILE A 14 -5.56 -1.19 0.96
N SER A 15 -6.05 -1.70 2.09
CA SER A 15 -6.30 -3.14 2.27
C SER A 15 -7.33 -3.65 1.27
N GLU A 16 -8.46 -2.95 1.13
CA GLU A 16 -9.49 -3.31 0.15
C GLU A 16 -8.94 -3.31 -1.28
N SER A 17 -8.00 -2.41 -1.63
CA SER A 17 -7.36 -2.41 -2.95
C SER A 17 -6.50 -3.65 -3.24
N LEU A 18 -6.13 -4.40 -2.21
CA LEU A 18 -5.42 -5.67 -2.35
C LEU A 18 -6.38 -6.79 -2.74
N ASP A 19 -7.59 -6.78 -2.18
CA ASP A 19 -8.59 -7.82 -2.36
C ASP A 19 -9.55 -7.56 -3.53
N ARG A 20 -9.94 -6.29 -3.73
CA ARG A 20 -10.87 -5.84 -4.76
C ARG A 20 -10.34 -4.60 -5.50
N ASP A 21 -10.88 -4.35 -6.68
CA ASP A 21 -10.63 -3.08 -7.36
C ASP A 21 -11.45 -1.97 -6.70
N LEU A 22 -10.77 -0.88 -6.33
CA LEU A 22 -11.40 0.35 -5.88
C LEU A 22 -12.09 1.04 -7.06
N SER A 23 -13.26 1.63 -6.81
CA SER A 23 -13.90 2.53 -7.77
C SER A 23 -13.04 3.76 -8.04
N LEU A 24 -13.26 4.40 -9.20
CA LEU A 24 -12.52 5.62 -9.57
C LEU A 24 -12.64 6.72 -8.50
N GLY A 25 -13.80 6.84 -7.84
CA GLY A 25 -14.03 7.81 -6.77
C GLY A 25 -13.30 7.48 -5.46
N GLU A 26 -13.19 6.21 -5.09
CA GLU A 26 -12.40 5.79 -3.92
C GLU A 26 -10.90 5.99 -4.18
N ARG A 27 -10.44 5.66 -5.39
CA ARG A 27 -9.04 5.84 -5.79
C ARG A 27 -8.60 7.30 -5.76
N THR A 28 -9.42 8.23 -6.25
CA THR A 28 -9.08 9.66 -6.23
C THR A 28 -8.99 10.21 -4.81
N ARG A 29 -9.98 9.92 -3.96
CA ARG A 29 -9.95 10.33 -2.53
C ARG A 29 -8.76 9.74 -1.79
N LEU A 30 -8.44 8.47 -2.05
CA LEU A 30 -7.25 7.84 -1.46
C LEU A 30 -5.97 8.52 -1.96
N SER A 31 -5.86 8.81 -3.26
CA SER A 31 -4.69 9.49 -3.82
C SER A 31 -4.48 10.89 -3.22
N ILE A 32 -5.56 11.63 -2.98
CA ILE A 32 -5.53 12.92 -2.28
C ILE A 32 -4.97 12.72 -0.86
N HIS A 33 -5.48 11.76 -0.09
CA HIS A 33 -4.95 11.51 1.26
C HIS A 33 -3.46 11.10 1.27
N LEU A 34 -3.03 10.30 0.30
CA LEU A 34 -1.64 9.84 0.22
C LEU A 34 -0.65 10.93 -0.21
N SER A 35 -1.12 11.98 -0.90
CA SER A 35 -0.24 13.09 -1.27
C SER A 35 0.12 13.97 -0.08
N MET A 36 -0.75 14.04 0.94
CA MET A 36 -0.51 14.81 2.16
C MET A 36 -0.03 13.99 3.35
N CYS A 37 -0.38 12.70 3.41
CA CYS A 37 0.01 11.82 4.50
C CYS A 37 1.11 10.85 4.04
N ARG A 38 2.36 11.16 4.39
CA ARG A 38 3.50 10.30 4.07
C ARG A 38 3.35 8.91 4.69
N SER A 39 2.91 8.80 5.95
CA SER A 39 2.77 7.51 6.64
C SER A 39 1.86 6.54 5.88
N CYS A 40 0.71 7.02 5.40
CA CYS A 40 -0.19 6.18 4.60
C CYS A 40 0.40 5.84 3.22
N SER A 41 1.19 6.73 2.62
CA SER A 41 1.92 6.46 1.37
C SER A 41 2.97 5.36 1.53
N HIS A 42 3.72 5.38 2.64
CA HIS A 42 4.65 4.31 3.00
C HIS A 42 3.93 2.98 3.19
N PHE A 43 2.82 2.97 3.93
CA PHE A 43 2.01 1.77 4.14
C PHE A 43 1.53 1.16 2.81
N LYS A 44 1.00 1.98 1.90
CA LYS A 44 0.61 1.52 0.55
C LYS A 44 1.78 0.87 -0.20
N ARG A 45 2.96 1.47 -0.15
CA ARG A 45 4.16 0.94 -0.82
C ARG A 45 4.59 -0.39 -0.22
N GLN A 46 4.52 -0.54 1.10
CA GLN A 46 4.82 -1.80 1.79
C GLN A 46 3.87 -2.91 1.33
N MET A 47 2.57 -2.66 1.30
CA MET A 47 1.58 -3.63 0.83
C MET A 47 1.79 -4.03 -0.64
N GLN A 48 2.15 -3.07 -1.50
CA GLN A 48 2.50 -3.35 -2.90
C GLN A 48 3.74 -4.24 -3.04
N SER A 49 4.75 -4.06 -2.18
CA SER A 49 5.96 -4.89 -2.19
C SER A 49 5.65 -6.35 -1.84
N ILE A 50 4.81 -6.58 -0.83
CA ILE A 50 4.34 -7.91 -0.45
C ILE A 50 3.55 -8.54 -1.59
N ARG A 51 2.62 -7.81 -2.19
CA ARG A 51 1.83 -8.30 -3.34
C ARG A 51 2.70 -8.66 -4.53
N LEU A 52 3.73 -7.87 -4.82
CA LEU A 52 4.68 -8.15 -5.90
C LEU A 52 5.50 -9.41 -5.59
N ALA A 53 6.02 -9.55 -4.37
CA ALA A 53 6.74 -10.73 -3.94
C ALA A 53 5.86 -11.99 -4.08
N MET A 54 4.64 -11.97 -3.56
CA MET A 54 3.66 -13.07 -3.68
C MET A 54 3.37 -13.43 -5.14
N ARG A 55 3.18 -12.44 -6.02
CA ARG A 55 2.98 -12.67 -7.45
C ARG A 55 4.22 -13.29 -8.10
N GLN A 56 5.42 -12.87 -7.73
CA GLN A 56 6.65 -13.46 -8.28
C GLN A 56 6.82 -14.92 -7.82
N MET A 57 6.47 -15.22 -6.57
CA MET A 57 6.45 -16.61 -6.06
C MET A 57 5.44 -17.47 -6.81
N ALA A 58 4.21 -16.99 -6.99
CA ALA A 58 3.17 -17.70 -7.74
C ALA A 58 3.57 -17.95 -9.20
N ASN A 59 4.37 -17.06 -9.80
CA ASN A 59 4.87 -17.20 -11.16
C ASN A 59 6.22 -17.95 -11.27
N GLY A 60 6.73 -18.54 -10.18
CA GLY A 60 7.98 -19.31 -10.18
C GLY A 60 9.26 -18.50 -10.45
N LYS A 61 9.23 -17.16 -10.28
CA LYS A 61 10.33 -16.24 -10.61
C LYS A 61 11.26 -15.87 -9.45
N LEU A 62 11.37 -16.72 -8.43
CA LEU A 62 12.34 -16.47 -7.36
C LEU A 62 13.76 -16.81 -7.86
N PHE A 63 14.44 -15.85 -8.51
CA PHE A 63 15.79 -15.37 -8.12
C PHE A 63 16.50 -14.37 -9.07
N ASP A 64 15.90 -13.84 -10.14
CA ASP A 64 16.65 -12.90 -11.02
C ASP A 64 16.57 -11.41 -10.62
N GLN A 65 15.61 -11.01 -9.80
CA GLN A 65 15.54 -9.63 -9.32
C GLN A 65 15.04 -9.63 -7.89
N ALA A 66 15.96 -9.77 -6.93
CA ALA A 66 15.69 -9.41 -5.55
C ALA A 66 15.19 -7.96 -5.55
N PRO A 67 13.92 -7.68 -5.19
CA PRO A 67 13.52 -6.30 -4.92
C PRO A 67 14.42 -5.85 -3.79
N LYS A 68 15.18 -4.78 -4.02
CA LYS A 68 16.03 -4.18 -2.98
C LYS A 68 15.12 -3.90 -1.79
N LEU A 69 15.21 -4.76 -0.78
CA LEU A 69 14.70 -4.51 0.56
C LEU A 69 15.55 -3.36 1.09
N THR A 70 15.23 -2.15 0.64
CA THR A 70 15.66 -0.94 1.30
C THR A 70 14.91 -0.93 2.61
N ASN A 71 15.54 -1.57 3.60
CA ASN A 71 15.12 -1.59 4.97
C ASN A 71 15.03 -0.14 5.46
N GLN A 72 13.80 0.35 5.59
CA GLN A 72 13.48 1.50 6.44
C GLN A 72 12.14 1.18 7.07
N GLN A 73 12.17 0.54 8.23
CA GLN A 73 11.65 1.11 9.49
C GLN A 73 11.55 0.00 10.54
N GLU A 74 12.68 -0.28 11.18
CA GLU A 74 12.73 -0.66 12.59
C GLU A 74 12.22 0.51 13.46
N HIS A 75 11.59 0.18 14.60
CA HIS A 75 11.23 1.06 15.74
C HIS A 75 10.01 1.99 15.55
N LYS A 76 9.03 2.09 16.48
CA LYS A 76 8.97 1.80 17.92
C LYS A 76 7.50 1.80 18.37
N GLU A 77 6.97 0.68 18.85
CA GLU A 77 5.75 0.67 19.69
C GLU A 77 6.17 1.01 21.14
N PRO A 78 5.33 1.73 21.93
CA PRO A 78 5.70 2.24 23.25
C PRO A 78 5.89 1.16 24.32
#